data_AF-A0A2N9X6X0-F1
#
_entry.id   AF-A0A2N9X6X0-F1
#
_cell.length_a   1.000
_cell.length_b   1.000
_cell.length_c   1.000
_cell.angle_alpha   90.00
_cell.angle_beta   90.00
_cell.angle_gamma   90.00
#
_symmetry.space_group_name_H-M   'P 1'
#
loop_
_entity.id
_entity.type
_entity.pdbx_description
1 polymer ?
#
loop_
_entity_poly.entity_id
_entity_poly.type
_entity_poly.pdbx_seq_one_letter_code
_entity_poly.pdbx_strand_id
1 'polypeptide(L)'
;MIFGDPYFFCISFDVAYPSENLTDSNIELGIFNFIIEDVFFPGKGGNWTLSMTISHLKEAVDEIESCPEIQESVINSPTFCENLSHSLQFLLETDPRDYELKDVEKLGVNLTPLEFGDCGYYIFYARSKKQEYIFYSYNAGLNFLKKELPLNCVKNVISSIEFNKTEH
;
A
#
# COMPACT_ATOMS: atom_id res chain seq x y z
N MET A 1 12.38 3.97 12.24
CA MET A 1 11.84 5.29 11.81
C MET A 1 10.32 5.21 11.65
N ILE A 2 9.60 6.32 11.84
CA ILE A 2 8.14 6.41 11.75
C ILE A 2 7.79 7.67 10.92
N PHE A 3 6.92 7.53 9.94
CA PHE A 3 6.50 8.58 9.01
C PHE A 3 4.97 8.67 8.98
N GLY A 4 4.40 9.85 9.21
CA GLY A 4 2.95 10.07 9.20
C GLY A 4 2.29 10.07 10.59
N ASP A 5 0.95 9.95 10.57
CA ASP A 5 0.10 9.94 11.76
C ASP A 5 -0.57 8.56 11.89
N PRO A 6 -0.28 7.78 12.95
CA PRO A 6 -0.86 6.46 13.19
C PRO A 6 -2.38 6.38 13.13
N TYR A 7 -3.09 7.46 13.48
CA TYR A 7 -4.54 7.48 13.43
C TYR A 7 -5.08 7.51 11.99
N PHE A 8 -4.33 8.14 11.07
CA PHE A 8 -4.69 8.27 9.66
C PHE A 8 -3.97 7.21 8.83
N PHE A 9 -2.70 7.45 8.53
CA PHE A 9 -1.85 6.58 7.74
C PHE A 9 -0.41 6.84 8.13
N CYS A 10 0.30 5.78 8.47
CA CYS A 10 1.67 5.86 8.92
C CYS A 10 2.46 4.64 8.44
N ILE A 11 3.72 4.86 8.14
CA ILE A 11 4.69 3.82 7.80
C ILE A 11 5.78 3.83 8.86
N SER A 12 6.14 2.66 9.35
CA SER A 12 7.32 2.50 10.21
C SER A 12 8.20 1.40 9.67
N PHE A 13 9.51 1.62 9.73
CA PHE A 13 10.46 0.56 9.39
C PHE A 13 11.75 0.72 10.17
N ASP A 14 12.46 -0.40 10.34
CA ASP A 14 13.77 -0.42 10.97
C ASP A 14 14.69 -1.41 10.25
N VAL A 15 15.94 -1.03 10.03
CA VAL A 15 16.94 -1.87 9.36
C VAL A 15 17.52 -2.82 10.41
N ALA A 16 17.29 -4.12 10.23
CA ALA A 16 17.78 -5.15 11.13
C ALA A 16 19.13 -5.71 10.67
N TYR A 17 19.31 -5.86 9.36
CA TYR A 17 20.54 -6.35 8.73
C TYR A 17 20.95 -5.37 7.63
N PRO A 18 21.93 -4.48 7.89
CA PRO A 18 22.46 -3.62 6.85
C PRO A 18 23.22 -4.44 5.81
N SER A 19 23.28 -3.97 4.56
CA SER A 19 24.04 -4.65 3.51
C SER A 19 25.51 -4.78 3.92
N GLU A 20 26.03 -6.02 3.92
CA GLU A 20 27.43 -6.28 4.28
C GLU A 20 28.41 -6.03 3.11
N ASN A 21 27.93 -5.76 1.88
CA ASN A 21 28.80 -5.53 0.72
C ASN A 21 28.26 -4.46 -0.26
N LEU A 22 29.10 -3.46 -0.56
CA LEU A 22 28.89 -2.36 -1.52
C LEU A 22 28.84 -2.79 -3.00
N THR A 23 28.73 -4.08 -3.29
CA THR A 23 28.74 -4.61 -4.66
C THR A 23 27.32 -4.96 -5.10
N ASP A 24 26.74 -4.04 -5.86
CA ASP A 24 25.58 -4.15 -6.78
C ASP A 24 24.19 -4.55 -6.25
N SER A 25 24.03 -4.91 -4.98
CA SER A 25 22.67 -5.03 -4.39
C SER A 25 22.64 -4.59 -2.92
N ASN A 26 22.32 -3.31 -2.68
CA ASN A 26 22.00 -2.81 -1.35
C ASN A 26 20.64 -3.37 -0.88
N ILE A 27 20.66 -4.65 -0.49
CA ILE A 27 19.53 -5.33 0.13
C ILE A 27 19.66 -5.09 1.63
N GLU A 28 18.93 -4.09 2.13
CA GLU A 28 18.77 -3.88 3.56
C GLU A 28 17.55 -4.69 4.02
N LEU A 29 17.79 -5.63 4.93
CA LEU A 29 16.72 -6.42 5.52
C LEU A 29 16.26 -5.77 6.82
N GLY A 30 14.95 -5.80 7.07
CA GLY A 30 14.43 -5.18 8.27
C GLY A 30 12.99 -5.52 8.56
N ILE A 31 12.39 -4.68 9.39
CA ILE A 31 10.98 -4.74 9.77
C ILE A 31 10.28 -3.59 9.07
N PHE A 32 9.14 -3.84 8.45
CA PHE A 32 8.29 -2.82 7.83
C PHE A 32 6.85 -3.00 8.33
N ASN A 33 6.20 -1.91 8.70
CA ASN A 33 4.81 -1.90 9.13
C ASN A 33 4.05 -0.74 8.50
N PHE A 34 2.84 -1.02 8.03
CA PHE A 34 1.81 0.01 7.93
C PHE A 34 1.11 0.16 9.27
N ILE A 35 0.70 1.38 9.59
CA ILE A 35 -0.10 1.69 10.76
C ILE A 35 -1.30 2.51 10.29
N ILE A 36 -2.49 1.98 10.48
CA ILE A 36 -3.76 2.57 10.02
C ILE A 36 -4.73 2.43 11.20
N GLU A 37 -5.33 3.54 11.64
CA GLU A 37 -6.22 3.57 12.81
C GLU A 37 -5.59 3.00 14.08
N ASP A 38 -4.32 3.33 14.33
CA ASP A 38 -3.53 2.81 15.46
C ASP A 38 -3.35 1.27 15.45
N VAL A 39 -3.74 0.59 14.36
CA VAL A 39 -3.53 -0.84 14.15
C VAL A 39 -2.27 -1.07 13.35
N PHE A 40 -1.39 -1.93 13.86
CA PHE A 40 -0.18 -2.36 13.17
C PHE A 40 -0.49 -3.46 12.18
N PHE A 41 -0.02 -3.27 10.95
CA PHE A 41 0.04 -4.28 9.89
C PHE A 41 1.52 -4.58 9.69
N PRO A 42 2.09 -5.53 10.47
CA PRO A 42 3.50 -5.85 10.35
C PRO A 42 3.73 -6.81 9.19
N GLY A 43 4.77 -6.60 8.40
CA GLY A 43 5.30 -7.68 7.59
C GLY A 43 5.69 -8.85 8.49
N LYS A 44 5.20 -10.07 8.22
CA LYS A 44 5.73 -11.33 8.80
C LYS A 44 7.23 -11.59 8.53
N GLY A 45 8.07 -11.38 9.54
CA GLY A 45 9.49 -11.78 9.52
C GLY A 45 10.46 -10.60 9.47
N GLY A 46 11.77 -10.88 9.53
CA GLY A 46 12.84 -9.87 9.51
C GLY A 46 13.66 -9.83 8.22
N ASN A 47 13.21 -10.52 7.17
CA ASN A 47 13.92 -10.66 5.89
C ASN A 47 13.27 -9.81 4.79
N TRP A 48 12.73 -8.65 5.13
CA TRP A 48 12.08 -7.77 4.17
C TRP A 48 13.10 -6.92 3.44
N THR A 49 13.12 -6.99 2.11
CA THR A 49 13.93 -6.09 1.29
C THR A 49 13.32 -4.69 1.35
N LEU A 50 13.72 -3.91 2.37
CA LEU A 50 13.17 -2.59 2.64
C LEU A 50 13.29 -1.67 1.41
N SER A 51 14.37 -1.81 0.64
CA SER A 51 14.57 -1.08 -0.60
C SER A 51 13.51 -1.37 -1.65
N MET A 52 13.05 -2.62 -1.79
CA MET A 52 11.96 -2.98 -2.71
C MET A 52 10.62 -2.44 -2.22
N THR A 53 10.30 -2.63 -0.94
CA THR A 53 9.06 -2.11 -0.34
C THR A 53 8.95 -0.59 -0.50
N ILE A 54 10.03 0.13 -0.19
CA ILE A 54 10.05 1.60 -0.28
C ILE A 54 10.05 2.06 -1.74
N SER A 55 10.72 1.35 -2.65
CA SER A 55 10.69 1.68 -4.08
C SER A 55 9.29 1.53 -4.67
N HIS A 56 8.60 0.42 -4.36
CA HIS A 56 7.21 0.21 -4.75
C HIS A 56 6.30 1.37 -4.29
N LEU A 57 6.43 1.78 -3.01
CA LEU A 57 5.65 2.90 -2.49
C LEU A 57 6.01 4.22 -3.17
N LYS A 58 7.29 4.48 -3.43
CA LYS A 58 7.73 5.69 -4.14
C LYS A 58 7.23 5.74 -5.58
N GLU A 59 7.20 4.61 -6.28
CA GLU A 59 6.59 4.51 -7.63
C GLU A 59 5.08 4.79 -7.59
N ALA A 60 4.40 4.35 -6.53
CA ALA A 60 2.98 4.62 -6.33
C ALA A 60 2.65 6.13 -6.13
N VAL A 61 3.63 6.99 -5.82
CA VAL A 61 3.40 8.44 -5.68
C VAL A 61 2.89 9.06 -6.99
N ASP A 62 3.48 8.72 -8.12
CA ASP A 62 3.07 9.22 -9.43
C ASP A 62 1.67 8.70 -9.80
N GLU A 63 1.35 7.47 -9.38
CA GLU A 63 0.01 6.89 -9.54
C GLU A 63 -1.04 7.59 -8.64
N ILE A 64 -0.67 8.00 -7.43
CA ILE A 64 -1.55 8.75 -6.53
C ILE A 64 -1.88 10.13 -7.15
N GLU A 65 -0.90 10.82 -7.70
CA GLU A 65 -1.11 12.11 -8.35
C GLU A 65 -2.05 12.03 -9.55
N SER A 66 -1.94 10.94 -10.33
CA SER A 66 -2.77 10.68 -11.51
C SER A 66 -4.05 9.88 -11.19
N CYS A 67 -4.29 9.56 -9.92
CA CYS A 67 -5.44 8.76 -9.50
C CYS A 67 -6.76 9.46 -9.88
N PRO A 68 -7.71 8.76 -10.51
CA PRO A 68 -8.99 9.33 -10.88
C PRO A 68 -9.82 9.71 -9.65
N GLU A 69 -10.64 10.74 -9.81
CA GLU A 69 -11.61 11.14 -8.79
C GLU A 69 -12.88 10.31 -8.94
N ILE A 70 -13.24 9.59 -7.88
CA ILE A 70 -14.42 8.74 -7.86
C ILE A 70 -15.53 9.41 -7.06
N GLN A 71 -16.77 9.28 -7.54
CA GLN A 71 -17.93 9.74 -6.79
C GLN A 71 -18.05 8.97 -5.47
N GLU A 72 -18.30 9.69 -4.37
CA GLU A 72 -18.42 9.08 -3.03
C GLU A 72 -19.51 8.01 -2.95
N SER A 73 -20.58 8.14 -3.73
CA SER A 73 -21.63 7.10 -3.84
C SER A 73 -21.11 5.78 -4.38
N VAL A 74 -20.14 5.82 -5.31
CA VAL A 74 -19.49 4.63 -5.88
C VAL A 74 -18.49 4.05 -4.88
N ILE A 75 -17.67 4.90 -4.24
CA ILE A 75 -16.72 4.50 -3.18
C ILE A 75 -17.44 3.77 -2.03
N ASN A 76 -18.65 4.23 -1.68
CA ASN A 76 -19.45 3.66 -0.60
C ASN A 76 -20.31 2.46 -1.01
N SER A 77 -20.21 2.01 -2.26
CA SER A 77 -20.94 0.81 -2.70
C SER A 77 -20.35 -0.46 -2.08
N PRO A 78 -21.16 -1.49 -1.76
CA PRO A 78 -20.67 -2.71 -1.12
C PRO A 78 -19.61 -3.46 -1.93
N THR A 79 -19.65 -3.35 -3.26
CA THR A 79 -18.73 -4.04 -4.18
C THR A 79 -17.52 -3.19 -4.56
N PHE A 80 -17.35 -2.01 -3.96
CA PHE A 80 -16.30 -1.07 -4.37
C PHE A 80 -14.90 -1.67 -4.21
N CYS A 81 -14.64 -2.38 -3.11
CA CYS A 81 -13.31 -2.94 -2.85
C CYS A 81 -12.91 -4.02 -3.86
N GLU A 82 -13.84 -4.89 -4.24
CA GLU A 82 -13.63 -5.91 -5.28
C GLU A 82 -13.38 -5.25 -6.64
N ASN A 83 -14.23 -4.28 -7.00
CA ASN A 83 -14.05 -3.52 -8.24
C ASN A 83 -12.72 -2.76 -8.25
N LEU A 84 -12.30 -2.22 -7.10
CA LEU A 84 -11.02 -1.54 -6.93
C LEU A 84 -9.86 -2.50 -7.14
N SER A 85 -9.83 -3.65 -6.46
CA SER A 85 -8.76 -4.65 -6.65
C SER A 85 -8.69 -5.13 -8.10
N HIS A 86 -9.82 -5.44 -8.71
CA HIS A 86 -9.86 -5.92 -10.10
C HIS A 86 -9.42 -4.83 -11.08
N SER A 87 -9.76 -3.56 -10.84
CA SER A 87 -9.29 -2.44 -11.66
C SER A 87 -7.77 -2.22 -11.57
N LEU A 88 -7.15 -2.71 -10.51
CA LEU A 88 -5.70 -2.71 -10.29
C LEU A 88 -5.03 -3.99 -10.82
N GLN A 89 -5.76 -4.79 -11.60
CA GLN A 89 -5.33 -6.09 -12.10
C GLN A 89 -4.90 -7.04 -10.96
N PHE A 90 -5.59 -6.96 -9.83
CA PHE A 90 -5.29 -7.73 -8.63
C PHE A 90 -6.45 -8.69 -8.30
N LEU A 91 -6.16 -9.99 -8.25
CA LEU A 91 -7.10 -11.02 -7.79
C LEU A 91 -7.03 -11.16 -6.28
N LEU A 92 -8.19 -11.21 -5.63
CA LEU A 92 -8.31 -11.52 -4.21
C LEU A 92 -8.38 -13.04 -4.02
N GLU A 93 -7.95 -13.54 -2.86
CA GLU A 93 -8.09 -14.97 -2.55
C GLU A 93 -9.56 -15.44 -2.47
N THR A 94 -10.48 -14.49 -2.28
CA THR A 94 -11.92 -14.72 -2.27
C THR A 94 -12.53 -14.85 -3.67
N ASP A 95 -11.79 -14.47 -4.71
CA ASP A 95 -12.29 -14.57 -6.08
C ASP A 95 -12.46 -16.04 -6.51
N PRO A 96 -13.42 -16.33 -7.40
CA PRO A 96 -13.51 -17.64 -8.03
C PRO A 96 -12.19 -18.06 -8.68
N ARG A 97 -11.84 -19.34 -8.60
CA ARG A 97 -10.57 -19.86 -9.16
C ARG A 97 -10.43 -19.67 -10.68
N ASP A 98 -11.56 -19.55 -11.36
CA ASP A 98 -11.71 -19.33 -12.79
C ASP A 98 -12.08 -17.87 -13.13
N TYR A 99 -11.93 -16.95 -12.17
CA TYR A 99 -12.19 -15.54 -12.42
C TYR A 99 -11.12 -14.94 -13.33
N GLU A 100 -11.57 -14.31 -14.41
CA GLU A 100 -10.72 -13.60 -15.36
C GLU A 100 -10.84 -12.09 -15.15
N LEU A 101 -9.71 -11.46 -14.90
CA LEU A 101 -9.63 -10.00 -14.84
C LEU A 101 -9.97 -9.42 -16.20
N LYS A 102 -10.82 -8.40 -16.18
CA LYS A 102 -11.17 -7.62 -17.36
C LYS A 102 -10.33 -6.36 -17.39
N ASP A 103 -10.10 -5.87 -18.60
CA ASP A 103 -9.56 -4.52 -18.78
C ASP A 103 -10.67 -3.52 -18.45
N VAL A 104 -10.54 -2.86 -17.30
CA VAL A 104 -11.49 -1.88 -16.78
C VAL A 104 -10.74 -0.62 -16.39
N GLU A 105 -11.45 0.50 -16.34
CA GLU A 105 -10.85 1.76 -15.90
C GLU A 105 -10.32 1.63 -14.48
N LYS A 106 -9.07 2.06 -14.29
CA LYS A 106 -8.38 2.05 -13.00
C LYS A 106 -9.16 2.90 -11.98
N LEU A 107 -9.46 2.35 -10.80
CA LEU A 107 -10.24 3.03 -9.76
C LEU A 107 -9.39 3.56 -8.60
N GLY A 108 -8.08 3.34 -8.60
CA GLY A 108 -7.25 3.74 -7.48
C GLY A 108 -5.80 3.39 -7.67
N VAL A 109 -5.08 3.11 -6.59
CA VAL A 109 -3.67 2.75 -6.59
C VAL A 109 -3.43 1.56 -5.67
N ASN A 110 -2.62 0.60 -6.10
CA ASN A 110 -2.17 -0.49 -5.23
C ASN A 110 -0.99 -0.01 -4.39
N LEU A 111 -1.14 -0.01 -3.07
CA LEU A 111 -0.05 0.31 -2.14
C LEU A 111 0.53 -0.94 -1.47
N THR A 112 0.04 -2.12 -1.82
CA THR A 112 0.41 -3.38 -1.20
C THR A 112 1.77 -3.82 -1.71
N PRO A 113 2.83 -3.79 -0.88
CA PRO A 113 4.09 -4.42 -1.25
C PRO A 113 3.84 -5.93 -1.44
N LEU A 114 4.55 -6.54 -2.39
CA LEU A 114 4.38 -7.96 -2.75
C LEU A 114 4.30 -8.88 -1.52
N GLU A 115 5.21 -8.60 -0.61
CA GLU A 115 5.43 -9.24 0.68
C GLU A 115 4.24 -9.19 1.65
N PHE A 116 3.48 -8.10 1.62
CA PHE A 116 2.23 -7.96 2.36
C PHE A 116 1.13 -8.77 1.70
N GLY A 117 1.09 -8.75 0.36
CA GLY A 117 0.16 -9.57 -0.43
C GLY A 117 0.29 -11.05 -0.12
N ASP A 118 1.51 -11.58 0.00
CA ASP A 118 1.80 -12.96 0.41
C ASP A 118 1.29 -13.32 1.81
N CYS A 119 1.08 -12.31 2.66
CA CYS A 119 0.52 -12.47 3.99
C CYS A 119 -1.02 -12.36 4.03
N GLY A 120 -1.66 -12.12 2.88
CA GLY A 120 -3.08 -11.80 2.77
C GLY A 120 -3.41 -10.39 3.27
N TYR A 121 -2.42 -9.49 3.28
CA TYR A 121 -2.62 -8.08 3.61
C TYR A 121 -2.73 -7.28 2.34
N TYR A 122 -3.83 -6.54 2.19
CA TYR A 122 -4.08 -5.70 1.03
C TYR A 122 -4.30 -4.27 1.48
N ILE A 123 -3.72 -3.32 0.77
CA ILE A 123 -3.83 -1.88 1.04
C ILE A 123 -3.97 -1.18 -0.31
N PHE A 124 -5.14 -0.60 -0.54
CA PHE A 124 -5.48 0.12 -1.76
C PHE A 124 -5.86 1.56 -1.44
N TYR A 125 -5.49 2.47 -2.32
CA TYR A 125 -5.82 3.89 -2.25
C TYR A 125 -6.90 4.24 -3.27
N ALA A 126 -7.83 5.10 -2.90
CA ALA A 126 -8.74 5.77 -3.81
C ALA A 126 -9.02 7.19 -3.32
N ARG A 127 -9.54 8.08 -4.18
CA ARG A 127 -9.90 9.44 -3.78
C ARG A 127 -11.22 9.91 -4.36
N SER A 128 -11.92 10.74 -3.60
CA SER A 128 -12.97 11.62 -4.11
C SER A 128 -12.43 13.04 -4.24
N LYS A 129 -13.28 13.95 -4.70
CA LYS A 129 -12.97 15.39 -4.72
C LYS A 129 -12.70 15.98 -3.32
N LYS A 130 -13.23 15.37 -2.26
CA LYS A 130 -13.19 15.93 -0.89
C LYS A 130 -12.23 15.21 0.04
N GLN A 131 -11.96 13.93 -0.21
CA GLN A 131 -11.30 13.05 0.75
C GLN A 131 -10.48 11.96 0.04
N GLU A 132 -9.45 11.48 0.72
CA GLU A 132 -8.73 10.26 0.36
C GLU A 132 -9.25 9.08 1.17
N TYR A 133 -9.06 7.88 0.65
CA TYR A 133 -9.49 6.64 1.28
C TYR A 133 -8.37 5.62 1.18
N ILE A 134 -8.13 4.92 2.30
CA ILE A 134 -7.39 3.66 2.29
C ILE A 134 -8.37 2.54 2.57
N PHE A 135 -8.37 1.56 1.67
CA PHE A 135 -9.05 0.29 1.81
C PHE A 135 -8.03 -0.75 2.21
N TYR A 136 -8.26 -1.45 3.30
CA TYR A 136 -7.29 -2.40 3.80
C TYR A 136 -7.92 -3.69 4.31
N SER A 137 -7.23 -4.80 4.10
CA SER A 137 -7.62 -6.13 4.56
C SER A 137 -6.44 -6.79 5.24
N TYR A 138 -6.71 -7.55 6.31
CA TYR A 138 -5.72 -8.36 7.02
C TYR A 138 -6.02 -9.86 6.96
N ASN A 139 -7.01 -10.25 6.16
CA ASN A 139 -7.56 -11.60 6.12
C ASN A 139 -7.82 -12.07 4.69
N ALA A 140 -6.83 -11.84 3.81
CA ALA A 140 -6.85 -12.30 2.42
C ALA A 140 -8.06 -11.79 1.61
N GLY A 141 -8.50 -10.56 1.89
CA GLY A 141 -9.61 -9.93 1.16
C GLY A 141 -11.00 -10.36 1.61
N LEU A 142 -11.12 -11.24 2.62
CA LEU A 142 -12.42 -11.65 3.19
C LEU A 142 -13.20 -10.47 3.75
N ASN A 143 -12.52 -9.53 4.41
CA ASN A 143 -13.11 -8.28 4.85
C ASN A 143 -12.18 -7.12 4.47
N PHE A 144 -12.75 -6.09 3.85
CA PHE A 144 -12.10 -4.80 3.68
C PHE A 144 -12.64 -3.80 4.70
N LEU A 145 -11.71 -3.12 5.35
CA LEU A 145 -11.96 -1.94 6.15
C LEU A 145 -11.64 -0.71 5.32
N LYS A 146 -12.29 0.41 5.63
CA LYS A 146 -12.13 1.68 4.91
C LYS A 146 -11.83 2.78 5.92
N LYS A 147 -10.73 3.49 5.70
CA LYS A 147 -10.37 4.69 6.46
C LYS A 147 -10.43 5.93 5.57
N GLU A 148 -11.12 6.96 6.05
CA GLU A 148 -11.11 8.30 5.47
C GLU A 148 -9.88 9.08 5.93
N LEU A 149 -9.20 9.74 4.99
CA LEU A 149 -7.92 10.40 5.20
C LEU A 149 -7.92 11.82 4.65
N PRO A 150 -7.32 12.81 5.34
CA PRO A 150 -7.12 14.15 4.81
C PRO A 150 -6.49 14.14 3.41
N LEU A 151 -6.81 15.12 2.58
CA LEU A 151 -6.21 15.22 1.24
C LEU A 151 -4.68 15.26 1.29
N ASN A 152 -4.04 14.57 0.36
CA ASN A 152 -2.59 14.38 0.25
C ASN A 152 -1.95 13.63 1.43
N CYS A 153 -2.72 13.01 2.31
CA CYS A 153 -2.18 12.31 3.48
C CYS A 153 -1.21 11.21 3.05
N VAL A 154 -1.64 10.30 2.19
CA VAL A 154 -0.85 9.14 1.77
C VAL A 154 0.39 9.57 1.01
N LYS A 155 0.22 10.46 0.03
CA LYS A 155 1.33 11.02 -0.75
C LYS A 155 2.38 11.65 0.15
N ASN A 156 1.99 12.54 1.06
CA ASN A 156 2.92 13.25 1.93
C ASN A 156 3.71 12.29 2.82
N VAL A 157 3.05 11.25 3.34
CA VAL A 157 3.72 10.22 4.15
C VAL A 157 4.76 9.48 3.32
N ILE A 158 4.41 8.99 2.13
CA ILE A 158 5.34 8.25 1.27
C ILE A 158 6.49 9.14 0.80
N SER A 159 6.20 10.37 0.37
CA SER A 159 7.22 11.33 -0.09
C SER A 159 8.17 11.75 1.03
N SER A 160 7.76 11.70 2.30
CA SER A 160 8.63 12.00 3.45
C SER A 160 9.64 10.88 3.78
N ILE A 161 9.53 9.71 3.14
CA ILE A 161 10.43 8.59 3.40
C ILE A 161 11.82 8.89 2.81
N GLU A 162 12.71 9.33 3.68
CA GLU A 162 14.15 9.39 3.45
C GLU A 162 14.72 7.98 3.63
N PHE A 163 14.96 7.30 2.52
CA PHE A 163 15.64 6.01 2.48
C PHE A 163 16.82 6.19 1.53
N ASN A 164 18.04 6.07 2.08
CA ASN A 164 19.27 6.45 1.41
C ASN A 164 19.34 5.83 0.00
N LYS A 165 19.36 6.68 -1.03
CA LYS A 165 20.21 6.39 -2.17
C LYS A 165 21.61 6.60 -1.64
N THR A 166 22.40 5.54 -1.48
CA THR A 166 23.86 5.71 -1.47
C THR A 166 24.21 6.56 -2.68
N GLU A 167 24.61 7.80 -2.43
CA GLU A 167 25.15 8.68 -3.46
C GLU A 167 26.35 7.95 -4.06
N HIS A 168 26.33 7.84 -5.39
CA HIS A 168 27.40 7.23 -6.18
C HIS A 168 28.68 8.08 -6.15
#